data_AF-A0A3D8UMY1-F1
#
_entry.id   AF-A0A3D8UMY1-F1
#
_cell.length_a   1.000
_cell.length_b   1.000
_cell.length_c   1.000
_cell.angle_alpha   90.00
_cell.angle_beta   90.00
_cell.angle_gamma   90.00
#
_symmetry.space_group_name_H-M   'P 1'
#
loop_
_entity.id
_entity.type
_entity.pdbx_description
1 polymer ?
#
loop_
_entity_poly.entity_id
_entity_poly.type
_entity_poly.pdbx_seq_one_letter_code
_entity_poly.pdbx_strand_id
1 'polypeptide(L)'
;MKSKNLSNKILRSVQSKGFKYIELPSVIETNHIVQRSGESFRKFIFSFTDQTGNELCLRPDLTIASCLRYLENNLKGKEKIFYSGQAYRKSQNKKDSIIRNQVGFEIIGSKDEKNDDKEIINTSLKSLKNLKYSTGTLTIGNVEIFNLLISKLDIPTRWKLRLTRHFWREDYFSDLLKRLETNSDVDPTIVEVDKRRYLKMLKDNQSSIVAGRTLKEILERFDKKIKDPRRASKGSNTSKIIKEFLKIKCPINKAAKELNKFFKKHKINLFVDQKYFPVSKNKISKLNVVFSSAFGRQLEYYTGIVFKIDIKLKSKTINCCNGGRYDKLISDLGSKKQTPAVGAAFNLNYQS
;
A
#
# COMPACT_ATOMS: atom_id res chain seq x y z
N MET A 1 -16.23 -15.87 -25.18
CA MET A 1 -16.96 -14.70 -25.73
C MET A 1 -17.50 -13.70 -24.69
N LYS A 2 -18.12 -14.11 -23.56
CA LYS A 2 -18.68 -13.16 -22.56
C LYS A 2 -17.63 -12.27 -21.86
N SER A 3 -16.47 -12.83 -21.49
CA SER A 3 -15.36 -12.09 -20.86
C SER A 3 -14.73 -11.02 -21.78
N LYS A 4 -14.53 -11.35 -23.07
CA LYS A 4 -14.01 -10.41 -24.08
C LYS A 4 -14.96 -9.23 -24.35
N ASN A 5 -16.27 -9.44 -24.25
CA ASN A 5 -17.26 -8.36 -24.39
C ASN A 5 -17.25 -7.43 -23.16
N LEU A 6 -17.15 -7.99 -21.95
CA LEU A 6 -17.05 -7.17 -20.75
C LEU A 6 -15.75 -6.35 -20.71
N SER A 7 -14.61 -6.96 -21.03
CA SER A 7 -13.34 -6.23 -21.08
C SER A 7 -13.44 -5.06 -22.04
N ASN A 8 -13.96 -5.27 -23.25
CA ASN A 8 -14.16 -4.19 -24.24
C ASN A 8 -15.06 -3.06 -23.74
N LYS A 9 -16.13 -3.37 -22.99
CA LYS A 9 -17.01 -2.33 -22.39
C LYS A 9 -16.31 -1.52 -21.30
N ILE A 10 -15.53 -2.18 -20.45
CA ILE A 10 -14.71 -1.51 -19.43
C ILE A 10 -13.67 -0.62 -20.11
N LEU A 11 -12.94 -1.15 -21.11
CA LEU A 11 -11.93 -0.41 -21.87
C LEU A 11 -12.52 0.85 -22.53
N ARG A 12 -13.69 0.75 -23.19
CA ARG A 12 -14.39 1.92 -23.76
C ARG A 12 -14.76 2.95 -22.69
N SER A 13 -15.18 2.50 -21.51
CA SER A 13 -15.55 3.40 -20.40
C SER A 13 -14.35 4.17 -19.87
N VAL A 14 -13.20 3.50 -19.77
CA VAL A 14 -11.93 4.10 -19.37
C VAL A 14 -11.40 5.06 -20.45
N GLN A 15 -11.40 4.63 -21.72
CA GLN A 15 -10.98 5.46 -22.85
C GLN A 15 -11.80 6.76 -22.96
N SER A 16 -13.12 6.70 -22.73
CA SER A 16 -13.99 7.89 -22.72
C SER A 16 -13.69 8.91 -21.61
N LYS A 17 -12.78 8.59 -20.68
CA LYS A 17 -12.24 9.51 -19.67
C LYS A 17 -10.87 10.09 -20.05
N GLY A 18 -10.42 9.87 -21.28
CA GLY A 18 -9.17 10.41 -21.81
C GLY A 18 -7.92 9.62 -21.41
N PHE A 19 -8.09 8.37 -20.95
CA PHE A 19 -6.96 7.46 -20.75
C PHE A 19 -6.53 6.89 -22.11
N LYS A 20 -5.22 6.74 -22.32
CA LYS A 20 -4.63 6.17 -23.54
C LYS A 20 -4.30 4.70 -23.36
N TYR A 21 -4.63 3.87 -24.34
CA TYR A 21 -4.32 2.45 -24.29
C TYR A 21 -2.81 2.26 -24.46
N ILE A 22 -2.26 1.32 -23.70
CA ILE A 22 -0.86 0.93 -23.76
C ILE A 22 -0.76 -0.59 -23.64
N GLU A 23 0.28 -1.13 -24.26
CA GLU A 23 0.69 -2.50 -24.01
C GLU A 23 1.81 -2.53 -22.99
N LEU A 24 1.83 -3.57 -22.17
CA LEU A 24 2.85 -3.78 -21.15
C LEU A 24 3.60 -5.07 -21.46
N PRO A 25 4.93 -5.09 -21.26
CA PRO A 25 5.72 -6.30 -21.46
C PRO A 25 5.30 -7.36 -20.44
N SER A 26 5.18 -8.62 -20.86
CA SER A 26 4.80 -9.74 -19.97
C SER A 26 5.96 -10.21 -19.11
N VAL A 27 7.18 -9.89 -19.52
CA VAL A 27 8.44 -10.22 -18.86
C VAL A 27 9.10 -8.92 -18.43
N ILE A 28 9.61 -8.87 -17.21
CA ILE A 28 10.33 -7.74 -16.63
C ILE A 28 11.55 -8.26 -15.84
N GLU A 29 12.52 -7.40 -15.57
CA GLU A 29 13.66 -7.78 -14.72
C GLU A 29 13.22 -8.09 -13.29
N THR A 30 13.75 -9.19 -12.74
CA THR A 30 13.39 -9.66 -11.40
C THR A 30 13.86 -8.70 -10.31
N ASN A 31 15.00 -8.04 -10.53
CA ASN A 31 15.63 -7.16 -9.55
C ASN A 31 14.72 -6.00 -9.12
N HIS A 32 13.96 -5.40 -10.04
CA HIS A 32 13.01 -4.34 -9.69
C HIS A 32 11.94 -4.79 -8.68
N ILE A 33 11.49 -6.05 -8.78
CA ILE A 33 10.49 -6.61 -7.86
C ILE A 33 11.08 -6.92 -6.50
N VAL A 34 12.28 -7.52 -6.50
CA VAL A 34 12.97 -7.99 -5.29
C VAL A 34 13.49 -6.83 -4.45
N GLN A 35 14.07 -5.80 -5.09
CA GLN A 35 14.51 -4.60 -4.39
C GLN A 35 13.36 -3.92 -3.63
N ARG A 36 12.16 -3.91 -4.22
CA ARG A 36 10.96 -3.35 -3.59
C ARG A 36 10.42 -4.23 -2.46
N SER A 37 10.13 -5.50 -2.76
CA SER A 37 9.29 -6.36 -1.91
C SER A 37 10.08 -7.33 -1.02
N GLY A 38 11.41 -7.31 -1.16
CA GLY A 38 12.35 -8.20 -0.48
C GLY A 38 12.41 -9.61 -1.08
N GLU A 39 13.49 -10.31 -0.75
CA GLU A 39 13.79 -11.69 -1.21
C GLU A 39 12.64 -12.67 -0.97
N SER A 40 11.92 -12.53 0.15
CA SER A 40 10.78 -13.39 0.47
C SER A 40 9.64 -13.32 -0.55
N PHE A 41 9.61 -12.31 -1.41
CA PHE A 41 8.62 -12.17 -2.48
C PHE A 41 8.91 -13.09 -3.68
N ARG A 42 10.16 -13.56 -3.85
CA ARG A 42 10.55 -14.47 -4.94
C ARG A 42 9.68 -15.72 -5.02
N LYS A 43 9.22 -16.23 -3.88
CA LYS A 43 8.32 -17.39 -3.80
C LYS A 43 6.96 -17.19 -4.50
N PHE A 44 6.59 -15.93 -4.78
CA PHE A 44 5.33 -15.58 -5.43
C PHE A 44 5.46 -15.28 -6.92
N ILE A 45 6.67 -15.17 -7.47
CA ILE A 45 6.90 -14.81 -8.89
C ILE A 45 7.43 -16.01 -9.68
N PHE A 46 7.16 -16.02 -10.98
CA PHE A 46 7.75 -16.96 -11.93
C PHE A 46 9.00 -16.33 -12.52
N SER A 47 10.17 -16.62 -11.94
CA SER A 47 11.46 -16.16 -12.44
C SER A 47 12.16 -17.23 -13.30
N PHE A 48 13.00 -16.77 -14.21
CA PHE A 48 13.85 -17.56 -15.10
C PHE A 48 15.07 -16.74 -15.49
N THR A 49 16.11 -17.39 -15.99
CA THR A 49 17.31 -16.72 -16.51
C THR A 49 17.29 -16.71 -18.03
N ASP A 50 17.71 -15.61 -18.65
CA ASP A 50 17.94 -15.58 -20.08
C ASP A 50 19.29 -16.23 -20.47
N GLN A 51 19.60 -16.26 -21.76
CA GLN A 51 20.83 -16.85 -22.29
C GLN A 51 22.10 -16.08 -21.87
N THR A 52 21.96 -14.83 -21.43
CA THR A 52 23.06 -13.98 -20.96
C THR A 52 23.23 -14.00 -19.44
N GLY A 53 22.39 -14.76 -18.73
CA GLY A 53 22.40 -14.89 -17.28
C GLY A 53 21.58 -13.82 -16.54
N ASN A 54 20.86 -12.95 -17.24
CA ASN A 54 20.00 -11.96 -16.56
C ASN A 54 18.79 -12.66 -15.95
N GLU A 55 18.41 -12.25 -14.75
CA GLU A 55 17.26 -12.79 -14.07
C GLU A 55 15.98 -12.02 -14.42
N LEU A 56 15.07 -12.70 -15.12
CA LEU A 56 13.79 -12.17 -15.58
C LEU A 56 12.63 -12.85 -14.86
N CYS A 57 11.46 -12.22 -14.87
CA CYS A 57 10.24 -12.83 -14.36
C CYS A 57 9.00 -12.46 -15.17
N LEU A 58 8.01 -13.34 -15.16
CA LEU A 58 6.66 -12.97 -15.59
C LEU A 58 6.10 -11.92 -14.64
N ARG A 59 5.57 -10.82 -15.19
CA ARG A 59 5.08 -9.70 -14.40
C ARG A 59 4.04 -10.17 -13.35
N PRO A 60 4.25 -9.89 -12.06
CA PRO A 60 3.29 -10.29 -11.02
C PRO A 60 2.15 -9.29 -10.83
N ASP A 61 2.32 -8.07 -11.38
CA ASP A 61 1.43 -6.93 -11.20
C ASP A 61 1.59 -5.99 -12.41
N LEU A 62 0.49 -5.60 -13.06
CA LEU A 62 0.54 -4.69 -14.21
C LEU A 62 0.80 -3.24 -13.80
N THR A 63 0.48 -2.84 -12.56
CA THR A 63 0.80 -1.50 -12.05
C THR A 63 2.31 -1.31 -11.88
N ILE A 64 3.03 -2.39 -11.53
CA ILE A 64 4.50 -2.33 -11.49
C ILE A 64 5.07 -2.18 -12.90
N ALA A 65 4.58 -2.99 -13.85
CA ALA A 65 5.02 -2.91 -15.24
C ALA A 65 4.73 -1.52 -15.86
N SER A 66 3.61 -0.88 -15.51
CA SER A 66 3.29 0.47 -15.97
C SER A 66 4.23 1.53 -15.37
N CYS A 67 4.61 1.39 -14.11
CA CYS A 67 5.60 2.25 -13.46
C CYS A 67 7.01 2.09 -14.05
N LEU A 68 7.43 0.85 -14.33
CA LEU A 68 8.72 0.58 -15.00
C LEU A 68 8.76 1.20 -16.39
N ARG A 69 7.71 1.01 -17.19
CA ARG A 69 7.60 1.66 -18.50
C ARG A 69 7.69 3.19 -18.41
N TYR A 70 7.06 3.81 -17.41
CA TYR A 70 7.17 5.26 -17.19
C TYR A 70 8.62 5.69 -16.93
N LEU A 71 9.37 4.88 -16.18
CA LEU A 71 10.78 5.13 -15.86
C LEU A 71 11.71 4.92 -17.05
N GLU A 72 11.61 3.78 -17.72
CA GLU A 72 12.44 3.40 -18.86
C GLU A 72 12.32 4.42 -20.01
N ASN A 73 11.10 4.91 -20.24
CA ASN A 73 10.84 5.92 -21.25
C ASN A 73 11.21 7.35 -20.81
N ASN A 74 11.79 7.53 -19.62
CA ASN A 74 12.19 8.83 -19.05
C ASN A 74 11.07 9.88 -19.09
N LEU A 75 9.82 9.43 -18.91
CA LEU A 75 8.66 10.30 -19.05
C LEU A 75 8.62 11.33 -17.92
N LYS A 76 8.24 12.55 -18.27
CA LYS A 76 8.14 13.68 -17.34
C LYS A 76 6.74 14.27 -17.45
N GLY A 77 6.02 14.28 -16.33
CA GLY A 77 4.70 14.88 -16.24
C GLY A 77 3.55 13.87 -16.27
N LYS A 78 2.34 14.40 -16.43
CA LYS A 78 1.08 13.66 -16.26
C LYS A 78 0.84 12.72 -17.43
N GLU A 79 0.69 11.44 -17.12
CA GLU A 79 0.15 10.43 -18.03
C GLU A 79 -1.16 9.86 -17.49
N LYS A 80 -2.10 9.59 -18.40
CA LYS A 80 -3.34 8.85 -18.13
C LYS A 80 -3.37 7.64 -19.06
N ILE A 81 -3.20 6.45 -18.50
CA ILE A 81 -3.00 5.23 -19.27
C ILE A 81 -3.92 4.12 -18.82
N PHE A 82 -4.25 3.20 -19.72
CA PHE A 82 -4.97 1.99 -19.38
C PHE A 82 -4.49 0.80 -20.19
N TYR A 83 -4.70 -0.38 -19.66
CA TYR A 83 -4.22 -1.64 -20.24
C TYR A 83 -5.21 -2.78 -19.98
N SER A 84 -5.09 -3.83 -20.78
CA SER A 84 -5.73 -5.11 -20.53
C SER A 84 -4.69 -6.21 -20.65
N GLY A 85 -4.56 -7.06 -19.65
CA GLY A 85 -3.56 -8.11 -19.69
C GLY A 85 -3.60 -9.06 -18.51
N GLN A 86 -2.61 -9.95 -18.48
CA GLN A 86 -2.45 -10.97 -17.45
C GLN A 86 -1.32 -10.62 -16.51
N ALA A 87 -1.55 -10.81 -15.21
CA ALA A 87 -0.52 -10.89 -14.18
C ALA A 87 -0.34 -12.34 -13.74
N TYR A 88 0.90 -12.74 -13.46
CA TYR A 88 1.27 -14.12 -13.14
C TYR A 88 1.84 -14.18 -11.73
N ARG A 89 1.13 -14.85 -10.82
CA ARG A 89 1.53 -14.94 -9.41
C ARG A 89 1.31 -16.34 -8.88
N LYS A 90 2.35 -16.95 -8.32
CA LYS A 90 2.25 -18.22 -7.60
C LYS A 90 1.34 -18.02 -6.39
N SER A 91 0.42 -18.96 -6.17
CA SER A 91 -0.35 -19.06 -4.93
C SER A 91 0.06 -20.30 -4.15
N GLN A 92 -0.01 -20.19 -2.82
CA GLN A 92 0.14 -21.35 -1.94
C GLN A 92 -1.11 -22.23 -1.94
N ASN A 93 -2.26 -21.68 -2.33
CA ASN A 93 -3.51 -22.42 -2.45
C ASN A 93 -3.71 -22.87 -3.91
N LYS A 94 -3.77 -24.18 -4.13
CA LYS A 94 -3.98 -24.78 -5.47
C LYS A 94 -5.29 -24.33 -6.15
N LYS A 95 -6.28 -23.84 -5.39
CA LYS A 95 -7.56 -23.34 -5.92
C LYS A 95 -7.46 -21.93 -6.52
N ASP A 96 -6.43 -21.18 -6.17
CA ASP A 96 -6.25 -19.83 -6.70
C ASP A 96 -5.63 -19.90 -8.10
N SER A 97 -6.21 -19.18 -9.05
CA SER A 97 -5.60 -19.06 -10.37
C SER A 97 -4.27 -18.30 -10.27
N ILE A 98 -3.23 -18.89 -10.86
CA ILE A 98 -1.93 -18.25 -11.02
C ILE A 98 -1.97 -17.11 -12.04
N ILE A 99 -2.94 -17.13 -12.97
CA ILE A 99 -3.14 -16.11 -14.00
C ILE A 99 -4.28 -15.19 -13.59
N ARG A 100 -4.01 -13.89 -13.51
CA ARG A 100 -4.98 -12.86 -13.16
C ARG A 100 -5.21 -11.94 -14.34
N ASN A 101 -6.37 -12.05 -14.97
CA ASN A 101 -6.77 -11.16 -16.05
C ASN A 101 -7.29 -9.86 -15.46
N GLN A 102 -6.72 -8.74 -15.89
CA GLN A 102 -7.04 -7.43 -15.37
C GLN A 102 -7.22 -6.40 -16.47
N VAL A 103 -8.07 -5.41 -16.19
CA VAL A 103 -8.11 -4.14 -16.91
C VAL A 103 -7.77 -3.05 -15.91
N GLY A 104 -6.59 -2.45 -16.07
CA GLY A 104 -6.09 -1.43 -15.17
C GLY A 104 -6.02 -0.07 -15.85
N PHE A 105 -6.05 0.98 -15.05
CA PHE A 105 -5.91 2.36 -15.50
C PHE A 105 -5.27 3.22 -14.43
N GLU A 106 -4.28 4.01 -14.84
CA GLU A 106 -3.35 4.72 -13.98
C GLU A 106 -3.27 6.19 -14.38
N ILE A 107 -3.14 7.06 -13.38
CA ILE A 107 -2.71 8.45 -13.54
C ILE A 107 -1.35 8.58 -12.86
N ILE A 108 -0.32 8.93 -13.62
CA ILE A 108 1.07 8.97 -13.15
C ILE A 108 1.65 10.37 -13.39
N GLY A 109 2.44 10.90 -12.45
CA GLY A 109 3.21 12.14 -12.61
C GLY A 109 2.37 13.43 -12.57
N SER A 110 1.12 13.34 -12.10
CA SER A 110 0.24 14.48 -11.89
C SER A 110 0.49 15.15 -10.54
N LYS A 111 0.32 16.48 -10.48
CA LYS A 111 0.44 17.27 -9.24
C LYS A 111 -0.90 17.51 -8.54
N ASP A 112 -2.01 17.09 -9.15
CA ASP A 112 -3.37 17.32 -8.65
C ASP A 112 -3.97 16.07 -8.01
N GLU A 113 -3.31 15.62 -6.94
CA GLU A 113 -3.54 14.30 -6.35
C GLU A 113 -5.00 14.05 -5.97
N LYS A 114 -5.64 15.04 -5.34
CA LYS A 114 -7.01 14.88 -4.83
C LYS A 114 -8.04 14.82 -5.95
N ASN A 115 -7.82 15.49 -7.08
CA ASN A 115 -8.70 15.36 -8.24
C ASN A 115 -8.44 14.08 -9.02
N ASP A 116 -7.20 13.61 -9.09
CA ASP A 116 -6.87 12.32 -9.70
C ASP A 116 -7.48 11.15 -8.91
N ASP A 117 -7.48 11.22 -7.57
CA ASP A 117 -8.15 10.25 -6.69
C ASP A 117 -9.64 10.14 -6.99
N LYS A 118 -10.31 11.29 -7.16
CA LYS A 118 -11.72 11.37 -7.56
C LYS A 118 -11.93 10.82 -8.96
N GLU A 119 -11.03 11.14 -9.89
CA GLU A 119 -11.12 10.69 -11.27
C GLU A 119 -11.01 9.17 -11.38
N ILE A 120 -10.06 8.54 -10.67
CA ILE A 120 -9.92 7.09 -10.62
C ILE A 120 -11.20 6.43 -10.11
N ILE A 121 -11.76 6.89 -8.98
CA ILE A 121 -13.00 6.33 -8.45
C ILE A 121 -14.17 6.55 -9.39
N ASN A 122 -14.33 7.75 -9.96
CA ASN A 122 -15.39 8.03 -10.92
C ASN A 122 -15.28 7.16 -12.18
N THR A 123 -14.06 6.87 -12.62
CA THR A 123 -13.78 5.96 -13.75
C THR A 123 -14.13 4.52 -13.37
N SER A 124 -13.76 4.05 -12.18
CA SER A 124 -14.19 2.74 -11.65
C SER A 124 -15.71 2.63 -11.61
N LEU A 125 -16.40 3.62 -11.06
CA LEU A 125 -17.87 3.64 -10.96
C LEU A 125 -18.54 3.68 -12.33
N LYS A 126 -17.98 4.40 -13.32
CA LYS A 126 -18.47 4.41 -14.70
C LYS A 126 -18.31 3.03 -15.34
N SER A 127 -17.12 2.43 -15.23
CA SER A 127 -16.83 1.09 -15.75
C SER A 127 -17.71 0.01 -15.12
N LEU A 128 -18.05 0.16 -13.83
CA LEU A 128 -18.93 -0.75 -13.11
C LEU A 128 -20.36 -0.80 -13.67
N LYS A 129 -20.86 0.27 -14.31
CA LYS A 129 -22.20 0.27 -14.92
C LYS A 129 -22.36 -0.79 -16.01
N ASN A 130 -21.26 -1.30 -16.57
CA ASN A 130 -21.27 -2.37 -17.57
C ASN A 130 -21.48 -3.77 -16.97
N LEU A 131 -21.41 -3.90 -15.64
CA LEU A 131 -21.59 -5.14 -14.91
C LEU A 131 -23.04 -5.27 -14.42
N LYS A 132 -23.61 -6.46 -14.58
CA LYS A 132 -24.92 -6.79 -14.00
C LYS A 132 -24.71 -7.31 -12.57
N TYR A 133 -25.13 -6.53 -11.59
CA TYR A 133 -25.08 -6.88 -10.16
C TYR A 133 -26.34 -6.38 -9.43
N SER A 134 -26.67 -7.01 -8.29
CA SER A 134 -27.85 -6.66 -7.48
C SER A 134 -27.54 -5.58 -6.46
N THR A 135 -26.48 -5.77 -5.67
CA THR A 135 -25.99 -4.83 -4.65
C THR A 135 -24.48 -4.89 -4.56
N GLY A 136 -23.86 -3.92 -3.88
CA GLY A 136 -22.44 -3.96 -3.58
C GLY A 136 -22.00 -2.95 -2.55
N THR A 137 -20.71 -2.93 -2.26
CA THR A 137 -20.08 -2.01 -1.32
C THR A 137 -18.79 -1.44 -1.93
N LEU A 138 -18.68 -0.12 -1.97
CA LEU A 138 -17.43 0.61 -2.17
C LEU A 138 -16.83 0.86 -0.78
N THR A 139 -15.75 0.16 -0.45
CA THR A 139 -15.00 0.38 0.79
C THR A 139 -13.82 1.29 0.50
N ILE A 140 -13.66 2.35 1.28
CA ILE A 140 -12.57 3.33 1.15
C ILE A 140 -11.79 3.40 2.47
N GLY A 141 -10.47 3.44 2.36
CA GLY A 141 -9.53 3.75 3.43
C GLY A 141 -8.59 4.86 2.96
N ASN A 142 -7.77 5.37 3.88
CA ASN A 142 -6.74 6.34 3.54
C ASN A 142 -5.51 6.15 4.45
N VAL A 143 -4.42 5.65 3.87
CA VAL A 143 -3.15 5.35 4.57
C VAL A 143 -2.49 6.65 5.05
N GLU A 144 -2.70 7.76 4.37
CA GLU A 144 -2.23 9.10 4.76
C GLU A 144 -2.71 9.45 6.18
N ILE A 145 -3.98 9.17 6.50
CA ILE A 145 -4.57 9.47 7.81
C ILE A 145 -3.90 8.64 8.92
N PHE A 146 -3.61 7.36 8.63
CA PHE A 146 -2.87 6.52 9.58
C PHE A 146 -1.44 7.06 9.80
N ASN A 147 -0.74 7.45 8.74
CA ASN A 147 0.60 8.02 8.85
C ASN A 147 0.59 9.34 9.65
N LEU A 148 -0.41 10.20 9.43
CA LEU A 148 -0.62 11.43 10.19
C LEU A 148 -0.86 11.13 11.68
N LEU A 149 -1.72 10.14 12.00
CA LEU A 149 -1.91 9.67 13.37
C LEU A 149 -0.57 9.25 13.99
N ILE A 150 0.16 8.32 13.37
CA ILE A 150 1.44 7.81 13.90
C ILE A 150 2.46 8.94 14.10
N SER A 151 2.50 9.93 13.22
CA SER A 151 3.41 11.08 13.34
C SER A 151 3.18 11.89 14.64
N LYS A 152 1.93 11.95 15.12
CA LYS A 152 1.52 12.72 16.30
C LYS A 152 1.59 11.94 17.61
N LEU A 153 1.80 10.62 17.57
CA LEU A 153 1.92 9.80 18.78
C LEU A 153 3.29 10.02 19.45
N ASP A 154 3.30 10.01 20.77
CA ASP A 154 4.51 10.15 21.59
C ASP A 154 5.19 8.78 21.78
N ILE A 155 5.84 8.31 20.71
CA ILE A 155 6.63 7.09 20.67
C ILE A 155 7.94 7.33 19.91
N PRO A 156 8.98 6.50 20.14
CA PRO A 156 10.25 6.67 19.47
C PRO A 156 10.14 6.72 17.95
N THR A 157 10.95 7.53 17.29
CA THR A 157 10.89 7.73 15.82
C THR A 157 11.04 6.41 15.06
N ARG A 158 11.90 5.52 15.56
CA ARG A 158 12.07 4.16 15.01
C ARG A 158 10.78 3.34 15.03
N TRP A 159 9.94 3.52 16.04
CA TRP A 159 8.66 2.82 16.16
C TRP A 159 7.61 3.43 15.24
N LYS A 160 7.60 4.76 15.07
CA LYS A 160 6.78 5.42 14.06
C LYS A 160 7.06 4.83 12.67
N LEU A 161 8.34 4.81 12.26
CA LEU A 161 8.77 4.25 10.98
C LEU A 161 8.41 2.76 10.82
N ARG A 162 8.57 1.97 11.89
CA ARG A 162 8.26 0.53 11.86
C ARG A 162 6.75 0.29 11.74
N LEU A 163 5.91 1.05 12.44
CA LEU A 163 4.46 0.96 12.36
C LEU A 163 3.95 1.40 10.98
N THR A 164 4.46 2.51 10.42
CA THR A 164 4.06 2.96 9.07
C THR A 164 4.49 1.96 8.01
N ARG A 165 5.74 1.47 8.05
CA ARG A 165 6.28 0.51 7.07
C ARG A 165 5.51 -0.81 7.05
N HIS A 166 5.06 -1.27 8.21
CA HIS A 166 4.45 -2.59 8.33
C HIS A 166 2.93 -2.56 8.52
N PHE A 167 2.29 -1.41 8.28
CA PHE A 167 0.83 -1.27 8.35
C PHE A 167 0.09 -2.34 7.54
N TRP A 168 0.64 -2.69 6.37
CA TRP A 168 0.06 -3.68 5.45
C TRP A 168 0.20 -5.15 5.88
N ARG A 169 0.98 -5.46 6.92
CA ARG A 169 1.18 -6.85 7.37
C ARG A 169 0.38 -7.08 8.63
N GLU A 170 -0.90 -7.46 8.51
CA GLU A 170 -1.82 -7.56 9.65
C GLU A 170 -1.26 -8.33 10.86
N ASP A 171 -0.80 -9.56 10.65
CA ASP A 171 -0.27 -10.40 11.73
C ASP A 171 1.00 -9.80 12.36
N TYR A 172 1.94 -9.39 11.51
CA TYR A 172 3.19 -8.79 11.99
C TYR A 172 2.94 -7.45 12.69
N PHE A 173 2.02 -6.64 12.20
CA PHE A 173 1.65 -5.37 12.81
C PHE A 173 0.95 -5.58 14.16
N SER A 174 0.13 -6.62 14.28
CA SER A 174 -0.46 -7.02 15.56
C SER A 174 0.62 -7.37 16.57
N ASP A 175 1.62 -8.17 16.16
CA ASP A 175 2.79 -8.48 16.97
C ASP A 175 3.61 -7.23 17.33
N LEU A 176 3.79 -6.28 16.38
CA LEU A 176 4.41 -4.99 16.67
C LEU A 176 3.68 -4.21 17.77
N LEU A 177 2.34 -4.16 17.71
CA LEU A 177 1.54 -3.50 18.75
C LEU A 177 1.67 -4.21 20.10
N LYS A 178 1.71 -5.55 20.12
CA LYS A 178 1.92 -6.32 21.34
C LYS A 178 3.28 -6.01 21.96
N ARG A 179 4.35 -6.00 21.16
CA ARG A 179 5.69 -5.62 21.62
C ARG A 179 5.71 -4.18 22.13
N LEU A 180 5.09 -3.24 21.42
CA LEU A 180 5.01 -1.84 21.85
C LEU A 180 4.32 -1.71 23.21
N GLU A 181 3.29 -2.50 23.45
CA GLU A 181 2.48 -2.52 24.67
C GLU A 181 3.19 -3.15 25.88
N THR A 182 3.86 -4.29 25.69
CA THR A 182 4.38 -5.11 26.81
C THR A 182 5.87 -4.97 27.06
N ASN A 183 6.63 -4.43 26.09
CA ASN A 183 8.09 -4.54 26.05
C ASN A 183 8.65 -5.97 26.04
N SER A 184 7.84 -6.99 25.72
CA SER A 184 8.24 -8.41 25.87
C SER A 184 9.42 -8.86 25.01
N ASP A 185 9.83 -8.07 24.01
CA ASP A 185 10.98 -8.33 23.16
C ASP A 185 12.28 -7.71 23.68
N VAL A 186 12.29 -7.13 24.88
CA VAL A 186 13.47 -6.51 25.49
C VAL A 186 13.77 -7.16 26.84
N ASP A 187 14.96 -7.75 26.93
CA ASP A 187 15.55 -8.23 28.17
C ASP A 187 16.44 -7.11 28.78
N PRO A 188 16.13 -6.60 29.98
CA PRO A 188 16.92 -5.58 30.65
C PRO A 188 18.40 -5.97 30.85
N THR A 189 18.67 -7.25 31.08
CA THR A 189 20.02 -7.79 31.29
C THR A 189 20.84 -7.69 30.02
N ILE A 190 20.27 -8.11 28.88
CA ILE A 190 20.92 -8.00 27.56
C ILE A 190 21.17 -6.54 27.23
N VAL A 191 20.20 -5.64 27.49
CA VAL A 191 20.37 -4.21 27.25
C VAL A 191 21.55 -3.64 28.04
N GLU A 192 21.74 -4.06 29.29
CA GLU A 192 22.83 -3.57 30.12
C GLU A 192 24.20 -4.10 29.66
N VAL A 193 24.28 -5.36 29.24
CA VAL A 193 25.48 -5.94 28.61
C VAL A 193 25.83 -5.18 27.33
N ASP A 194 24.84 -4.93 26.47
CA ASP A 194 25.03 -4.21 25.21
C ASP A 194 25.47 -2.76 25.43
N LYS A 195 24.96 -2.07 26.45
CA LYS A 195 25.42 -0.71 26.83
C LYS A 195 26.89 -0.70 27.25
N ARG A 196 27.34 -1.68 28.06
CA ARG A 196 28.76 -1.78 28.45
C ARG A 196 29.64 -2.02 27.22
N ARG A 197 29.18 -2.89 26.30
CA ARG A 197 29.88 -3.14 25.04
C ARG A 197 29.96 -1.87 24.17
N TYR A 198 28.86 -1.12 24.06
CA TYR A 198 28.83 0.17 23.38
C TYR A 198 29.86 1.16 23.96
N LEU A 199 29.95 1.29 25.29
CA LEU A 199 30.93 2.17 25.94
C LEU A 199 32.38 1.77 25.66
N LYS A 200 32.66 0.46 25.58
CA LYS A 200 33.98 -0.05 25.18
C LYS A 200 34.29 0.31 23.72
N MET A 201 33.34 0.07 22.83
CA MET A 201 33.49 0.29 21.38
C MET A 201 33.64 1.78 21.00
N LEU A 202 33.25 2.73 21.85
CA LEU A 202 33.52 4.15 21.64
C LEU A 202 35.03 4.47 21.59
N LYS A 203 35.88 3.65 22.21
CA LYS A 203 37.33 3.84 22.27
C LYS A 203 38.07 3.20 21.09
N ASP A 204 37.37 2.39 20.29
CA ASP A 204 37.96 1.66 19.17
C ASP A 204 38.00 2.54 17.89
N ASN A 205 38.73 2.07 16.88
CA ASN A 205 38.82 2.77 15.59
C ASN A 205 37.46 2.79 14.86
N GLN A 206 36.90 3.98 14.72
CA GLN A 206 35.56 4.23 14.15
C GLN A 206 35.42 3.86 12.67
N SER A 207 36.54 3.77 11.94
CA SER A 207 36.57 3.36 10.53
C SER A 207 36.60 1.84 10.34
N SER A 208 36.76 1.06 11.42
CA SER A 208 36.79 -0.40 11.34
C SER A 208 35.46 -0.97 10.83
N ILE A 209 35.54 -2.04 10.05
CA ILE A 209 34.36 -2.71 9.48
C ILE A 209 34.00 -3.92 10.32
N VAL A 210 32.73 -3.99 10.75
CA VAL A 210 32.15 -5.13 11.46
C VAL A 210 30.90 -5.57 10.71
N ALA A 211 30.90 -6.80 10.18
CA ALA A 211 29.78 -7.39 9.44
C ALA A 211 29.25 -6.46 8.32
N GLY A 212 30.17 -5.86 7.54
CA GLY A 212 29.85 -5.01 6.40
C GLY A 212 29.37 -3.59 6.74
N ARG A 213 29.49 -3.14 7.99
CA ARG A 213 29.22 -1.75 8.40
C ARG A 213 30.40 -1.15 9.13
N THR A 214 30.56 0.16 9.05
CA THR A 214 31.55 0.86 9.87
C THR A 214 31.15 0.85 11.34
N LEU A 215 32.13 0.84 12.23
CA LEU A 215 31.91 0.93 13.66
C LEU A 215 31.13 2.20 14.02
N LYS A 216 31.47 3.33 13.37
CA LYS A 216 30.75 4.60 13.51
C LYS A 216 29.25 4.44 13.26
N GLU A 217 28.84 3.81 12.16
CA GLU A 217 27.43 3.58 11.86
C GLU A 217 26.72 2.72 12.92
N ILE A 218 27.42 1.70 13.44
CA ILE A 218 26.87 0.83 14.48
C ILE A 218 26.63 1.63 15.76
N LEU A 219 27.62 2.42 16.19
CA LEU A 219 27.54 3.25 17.40
C LEU A 219 26.47 4.33 17.26
N GLU A 220 26.39 5.03 16.14
CA GLU A 220 25.34 6.03 15.88
C GLU A 220 23.93 5.43 15.96
N ARG A 221 23.73 4.21 15.43
CA ARG A 221 22.45 3.51 15.52
C ARG A 221 22.15 3.05 16.94
N PHE A 222 23.16 2.69 17.71
CA PHE A 222 23.00 2.29 19.11
C PHE A 222 22.66 3.50 19.99
N ASP A 223 23.40 4.60 19.85
CA ASP A 223 23.17 5.87 20.54
C ASP A 223 21.74 6.38 20.35
N LYS A 224 21.22 6.35 19.12
CA LYS A 224 19.82 6.67 18.82
C LYS A 224 18.82 5.82 19.61
N LYS A 225 19.12 4.54 19.87
CA LYS A 225 18.24 3.66 20.68
C LYS A 225 18.32 3.97 22.17
N ILE A 226 19.49 4.36 22.68
CA ILE A 226 19.66 4.76 24.08
C ILE A 226 18.93 6.08 24.36
N LYS A 227 19.08 7.08 23.48
CA LYS A 227 18.51 8.43 23.65
C LYS A 227 16.98 8.47 23.53
N ASP A 228 16.39 7.56 22.74
CA ASP A 228 14.95 7.48 22.49
C ASP A 228 14.39 6.08 22.86
N PRO A 229 14.42 5.72 24.17
CA PRO A 229 14.02 4.40 24.62
C PRO A 229 12.49 4.28 24.64
N ARG A 230 12.02 3.06 24.40
CA ARG A 230 10.59 2.75 24.53
C ARG A 230 10.22 2.71 26.01
N ARG A 231 9.10 3.35 26.38
CA ARG A 231 8.53 3.34 27.74
C ARG A 231 7.25 2.52 27.74
N ALA A 232 7.15 1.51 28.63
CA ALA A 232 6.03 0.56 28.64
C ALA A 232 4.66 1.23 28.83
N SER A 233 4.55 2.15 29.80
CA SER A 233 3.30 2.90 30.08
C SER A 233 2.80 3.70 28.87
N LYS A 234 3.72 4.40 28.18
CA LYS A 234 3.40 5.12 26.94
C LYS A 234 3.06 4.17 25.79
N GLY A 235 3.76 3.04 25.71
CA GLY A 235 3.54 2.00 24.71
C GLY A 235 2.15 1.36 24.78
N SER A 236 1.68 1.04 25.98
CA SER A 236 0.34 0.50 26.22
C SER A 236 -0.77 1.47 25.78
N ASN A 237 -0.70 2.73 26.22
CA ASN A 237 -1.66 3.75 25.79
C ASN A 237 -1.64 3.96 24.26
N THR A 238 -0.45 3.99 23.66
CA THR A 238 -0.31 4.13 22.21
C THR A 238 -0.91 2.95 21.45
N SER A 239 -0.65 1.71 21.89
CA SER A 239 -1.25 0.50 21.34
C SER A 239 -2.78 0.57 21.40
N LYS A 240 -3.34 1.02 22.54
CA LYS A 240 -4.79 1.24 22.71
C LYS A 240 -5.34 2.27 21.70
N ILE A 241 -4.69 3.42 21.55
CA ILE A 241 -5.10 4.47 20.60
C ILE A 241 -5.13 3.91 19.17
N ILE A 242 -4.08 3.20 18.75
CA ILE A 242 -4.01 2.61 17.40
C ILE A 242 -5.09 1.55 17.21
N LYS A 243 -5.30 0.66 18.19
CA LYS A 243 -6.36 -0.36 18.14
C LYS A 243 -7.75 0.28 18.05
N GLU A 244 -8.01 1.36 18.78
CA GLU A 244 -9.26 2.11 18.67
C GLU A 244 -9.41 2.79 17.30
N PHE A 245 -8.35 3.39 16.77
CA PHE A 245 -8.36 3.99 15.43
C PHE A 245 -8.77 2.95 14.38
N LEU A 246 -8.18 1.75 14.41
CA LEU A 246 -8.45 0.66 13.46
C LEU A 246 -9.90 0.14 13.51
N LYS A 247 -10.62 0.37 14.61
CA LYS A 247 -12.04 -0.02 14.74
C LYS A 247 -13.00 0.96 14.04
N ILE A 248 -12.53 2.13 13.59
CA ILE A 248 -13.37 3.13 12.94
C ILE A 248 -13.86 2.60 11.58
N LYS A 249 -15.16 2.36 11.50
CA LYS A 249 -15.87 1.98 10.28
C LYS A 249 -17.24 2.63 10.27
N CYS A 250 -17.54 3.42 9.24
CA CYS A 250 -18.78 4.19 9.18
C CYS A 250 -19.17 4.51 7.72
N PRO A 251 -20.41 4.97 7.45
CA PRO A 251 -20.76 5.53 6.15
C PRO A 251 -19.83 6.70 5.79
N ILE A 252 -19.47 6.83 4.51
CA ILE A 252 -18.43 7.78 4.07
C ILE A 252 -18.73 9.23 4.47
N ASN A 253 -19.99 9.66 4.49
CA ASN A 253 -20.36 11.02 4.88
C ASN A 253 -20.12 11.33 6.37
N LYS A 254 -19.93 10.32 7.21
CA LYS A 254 -19.60 10.46 8.63
C LYS A 254 -18.10 10.33 8.89
N ALA A 255 -17.29 9.96 7.90
CA ALA A 255 -15.88 9.62 8.09
C ALA A 255 -15.08 10.74 8.76
N ALA A 256 -15.13 11.96 8.21
CA ALA A 256 -14.46 13.13 8.80
C ALA A 256 -14.91 13.39 10.24
N LYS A 257 -16.22 13.34 10.51
CA LYS A 257 -16.80 13.57 11.85
C LYS A 257 -16.32 12.54 12.86
N GLU A 258 -16.37 11.25 12.52
CA GLU A 258 -15.95 10.17 13.44
C GLU A 258 -14.44 10.20 13.70
N LEU A 259 -13.62 10.49 12.68
CA LEU A 259 -12.18 10.66 12.85
C LEU A 259 -11.83 11.86 13.75
N ASN A 260 -12.46 13.02 13.51
CA ASN A 260 -12.21 14.21 14.34
C ASN A 260 -12.70 14.01 15.78
N LYS A 261 -13.82 13.30 15.98
CA LYS A 261 -14.27 12.87 17.32
C LYS A 261 -13.22 11.98 18.00
N PHE A 262 -12.63 11.04 17.26
CA PHE A 262 -11.55 10.19 17.75
C PHE A 262 -10.30 11.01 18.12
N PHE A 263 -9.84 11.93 17.26
CA PHE A 263 -8.67 12.76 17.55
C PHE A 263 -8.89 13.65 18.77
N LYS A 264 -10.09 14.26 18.90
CA LYS A 264 -10.47 15.05 20.08
C LYS A 264 -10.46 14.21 21.36
N LYS A 265 -11.05 13.00 21.33
CA LYS A 265 -11.07 12.07 22.48
C LYS A 265 -9.66 11.78 23.02
N HIS A 266 -8.69 11.60 22.11
CA HIS A 266 -7.31 11.25 22.45
C HIS A 266 -6.36 12.45 22.53
N LYS A 267 -6.88 13.69 22.47
CA LYS A 267 -6.11 14.94 22.51
C LYS A 267 -5.03 15.01 21.42
N ILE A 268 -5.30 14.46 20.24
CA ILE A 268 -4.39 14.45 19.09
C ILE A 268 -4.65 15.70 18.26
N ASN A 269 -3.64 16.55 18.08
CA ASN A 269 -3.73 17.74 17.23
C ASN A 269 -3.67 17.35 15.74
N LEU A 270 -4.81 16.87 15.24
CA LEU A 270 -5.04 16.47 13.85
C LEU A 270 -6.50 16.73 13.48
N PHE A 271 -6.71 17.25 12.28
CA PHE A 271 -8.03 17.49 11.72
C PHE A 271 -8.10 16.94 10.30
N VAL A 272 -9.19 16.24 10.00
CA VAL A 272 -9.47 15.65 8.69
C VAL A 272 -10.77 16.25 8.16
N ASP A 273 -10.71 16.77 6.94
CA ASP A 273 -11.86 17.32 6.21
C ASP A 273 -12.24 16.44 5.01
N GLN A 274 -13.17 16.92 4.18
CA GLN A 274 -13.68 16.18 3.03
C GLN A 274 -12.63 15.90 1.94
N LYS A 275 -11.51 16.65 1.88
CA LYS A 275 -10.46 16.47 0.86
C LYS A 275 -9.70 15.15 0.99
N TYR A 276 -9.76 14.52 2.15
CA TYR A 276 -9.19 13.19 2.39
C TYR A 276 -10.06 12.05 1.83
N PHE A 277 -11.27 12.38 1.36
CA PHE A 277 -12.23 11.41 0.84
C PHE A 277 -12.67 11.78 -0.59
N PRO A 278 -12.43 10.90 -1.57
CA PRO A 278 -12.77 11.16 -2.97
C PRO A 278 -14.28 11.18 -3.25
N VAL A 279 -15.12 10.70 -2.32
CA VAL A 279 -16.59 10.73 -2.43
C VAL A 279 -17.22 11.04 -1.06
N SER A 280 -18.41 11.65 -1.08
CA SER A 280 -19.18 11.98 0.14
C SER A 280 -20.55 11.31 0.20
N LYS A 281 -21.04 10.75 -0.92
CA LYS A 281 -22.37 10.11 -0.98
C LYS A 281 -22.31 8.70 -0.38
N ASN A 282 -23.18 8.42 0.60
CA ASN A 282 -23.28 7.10 1.24
C ASN A 282 -23.81 6.00 0.33
N LYS A 283 -24.52 6.37 -0.74
CA LYS A 283 -25.00 5.44 -1.76
C LYS A 283 -24.68 6.00 -3.13
N ILE A 284 -24.13 5.14 -4.00
CA ILE A 284 -23.88 5.45 -5.41
C ILE A 284 -24.45 4.30 -6.23
N SER A 285 -25.55 4.55 -6.94
CA SER A 285 -26.32 3.51 -7.62
C SER A 285 -26.67 2.39 -6.62
N LYS A 286 -26.28 1.14 -6.89
CA LYS A 286 -26.52 -0.04 -6.07
C LYS A 286 -25.43 -0.28 -5.00
N LEU A 287 -24.48 0.63 -4.84
CA LEU A 287 -23.38 0.51 -3.89
C LEU A 287 -23.65 1.29 -2.60
N ASN A 288 -23.44 0.64 -1.46
CA ASN A 288 -23.19 1.35 -0.21
C ASN A 288 -21.72 1.82 -0.18
N VAL A 289 -21.47 3.02 0.34
CA VAL A 289 -20.12 3.60 0.42
C VAL A 289 -19.71 3.70 1.88
N VAL A 290 -18.64 2.99 2.23
CA VAL A 290 -18.19 2.80 3.62
C VAL A 290 -16.74 3.24 3.74
N PHE A 291 -16.44 4.01 4.78
CA PHE A 291 -15.09 4.28 5.21
C PHE A 291 -14.64 3.24 6.25
N SER A 292 -13.39 2.80 6.17
CA SER A 292 -12.74 2.01 7.21
C SER A 292 -11.28 2.41 7.35
N SER A 293 -10.89 2.78 8.57
CA SER A 293 -9.51 3.16 8.91
C SER A 293 -8.52 1.97 8.90
N ALA A 294 -9.02 0.75 9.10
CA ALA A 294 -8.24 -0.48 8.95
C ALA A 294 -8.10 -0.94 7.50
N PHE A 295 -8.82 -0.32 6.55
CA PHE A 295 -8.71 -0.68 5.14
C PHE A 295 -7.44 -0.08 4.52
N GLY A 296 -6.85 -0.78 3.54
CA GLY A 296 -5.56 -0.42 2.93
C GLY A 296 -4.38 -1.28 3.34
N ARG A 297 -4.62 -2.30 4.15
CA ARG A 297 -3.57 -3.16 4.71
C ARG A 297 -3.27 -4.39 3.85
N GLN A 298 -3.54 -4.33 2.55
CA GLN A 298 -3.51 -5.51 1.66
C GLN A 298 -2.34 -5.46 0.66
N LEU A 299 -1.81 -4.27 0.41
CA LEU A 299 -0.70 -4.05 -0.53
C LEU A 299 0.29 -3.08 0.11
N GLU A 300 1.58 -3.33 -0.14
CA GLU A 300 2.69 -2.61 0.49
C GLU A 300 2.86 -1.17 -0.01
N TYR A 301 2.44 -0.89 -1.25
CA TYR A 301 2.83 0.33 -1.96
C TYR A 301 1.84 1.50 -1.84
N TYR A 302 0.68 1.33 -1.21
CA TYR A 302 -0.28 2.43 -1.11
C TYR A 302 0.16 3.48 -0.08
N THR A 303 0.10 4.74 -0.49
CA THR A 303 0.53 5.92 0.28
C THR A 303 -0.63 6.82 0.71
N GLY A 304 -1.76 6.76 0.00
CA GLY A 304 -2.91 7.64 0.22
C GLY A 304 -4.24 6.89 0.26
N ILE A 305 -5.22 7.37 -0.52
CA ILE A 305 -6.52 6.70 -0.64
C ILE A 305 -6.34 5.29 -1.17
N VAL A 306 -7.19 4.38 -0.70
CA VAL A 306 -7.26 3.00 -1.15
C VAL A 306 -8.71 2.58 -1.12
N PHE A 307 -9.15 1.85 -2.14
CA PHE A 307 -10.53 1.43 -2.23
C PHE A 307 -10.67 0.05 -2.87
N LYS A 308 -11.80 -0.57 -2.58
CA LYS A 308 -12.27 -1.75 -3.28
C LYS A 308 -13.76 -1.68 -3.54
N ILE A 309 -14.19 -2.37 -4.59
CA ILE A 309 -15.60 -2.55 -4.93
C ILE A 309 -15.90 -4.03 -4.87
N ASP A 310 -16.73 -4.40 -3.91
CA ASP A 310 -17.31 -5.75 -3.80
C ASP A 310 -18.75 -5.70 -4.31
N ILE A 311 -19.11 -6.61 -5.21
CA ILE A 311 -20.45 -6.69 -5.81
C ILE A 311 -21.04 -8.08 -5.63
N LYS A 312 -22.37 -8.14 -5.50
CA LYS A 312 -23.13 -9.38 -5.45
C LYS A 312 -23.59 -9.76 -6.86
N LEU A 313 -23.01 -10.83 -7.41
CA LEU A 313 -23.49 -11.49 -8.62
C LEU A 313 -24.15 -12.80 -8.22
N LYS A 314 -25.45 -12.93 -8.51
CA LYS A 314 -26.26 -14.07 -8.05
C LYS A 314 -26.17 -14.19 -6.52
N SER A 315 -25.68 -15.33 -6.02
CA SER A 315 -25.47 -15.59 -4.58
C SER A 315 -24.06 -15.29 -4.09
N LYS A 316 -23.10 -14.93 -4.96
CA LYS A 316 -21.69 -14.75 -4.58
C LYS A 316 -21.31 -13.27 -4.49
N THR A 317 -20.57 -12.92 -3.44
CA THR A 317 -19.89 -11.62 -3.33
C THR A 317 -18.52 -11.74 -4.00
N ILE A 318 -18.24 -10.85 -4.94
CA ILE A 318 -17.02 -10.83 -5.72
C ILE A 318 -16.37 -9.47 -5.58
N ASN A 319 -15.07 -9.47 -5.31
CA ASN A 319 -14.25 -8.28 -5.44
C ASN A 319 -13.97 -8.02 -6.93
N CYS A 320 -14.53 -6.94 -7.48
CA CYS A 320 -14.46 -6.68 -8.91
C CYS A 320 -13.40 -5.63 -9.27
N CYS A 321 -13.11 -4.68 -8.38
CA CYS A 321 -12.17 -3.59 -8.61
C CYS A 321 -11.44 -3.25 -7.33
N ASN A 322 -10.13 -2.99 -7.43
CA ASN A 322 -9.33 -2.40 -6.36
C ASN A 322 -8.52 -1.25 -6.92
N GLY A 323 -8.15 -0.31 -6.08
CA GLY A 323 -7.30 0.79 -6.48
C GLY A 323 -6.82 1.61 -5.30
N GLY A 324 -5.94 2.56 -5.57
CA GLY A 324 -5.40 3.46 -4.58
C GLY A 324 -4.24 4.29 -5.10
N ARG A 325 -3.74 5.17 -4.23
CA ARG A 325 -2.62 6.08 -4.48
C ARG A 325 -1.32 5.48 -3.97
N TYR A 326 -0.25 5.58 -4.76
CA TYR A 326 1.04 4.91 -4.55
C TYR A 326 2.24 5.75 -4.98
N ASP A 327 2.38 6.94 -4.39
CA ASP A 327 3.34 7.97 -4.80
C ASP A 327 4.82 7.58 -4.64
N LYS A 328 5.10 6.51 -3.91
CA LYS A 328 6.47 6.02 -3.67
C LYS A 328 6.88 4.88 -4.60
N LEU A 329 5.93 4.25 -5.29
CA LEU A 329 6.22 3.04 -6.06
C LEU A 329 7.29 3.27 -7.13
N ILE A 330 7.22 4.40 -7.83
CA ILE A 330 8.15 4.74 -8.90
C ILE A 330 9.56 5.02 -8.36
N SER A 331 9.68 5.66 -7.19
CA SER A 331 10.99 5.81 -6.51
C SER A 331 11.53 4.50 -5.98
N ASP A 332 10.67 3.63 -5.46
CA ASP A 332 11.07 2.31 -4.94
C ASP A 332 11.56 1.37 -6.07
N LEU A 333 11.21 1.66 -7.33
CA LEU A 333 11.65 0.92 -8.52
C LEU A 333 12.94 1.49 -9.15
N GLY A 334 13.47 2.62 -8.65
CA GLY A 334 14.74 3.18 -9.09
C GLY A 334 14.72 4.68 -9.47
N SER A 335 13.58 5.35 -9.44
CA SER A 335 13.54 6.80 -9.70
C SER A 335 14.25 7.61 -8.63
N LYS A 336 15.08 8.57 -9.04
CA LYS A 336 15.68 9.57 -8.14
C LYS A 336 14.66 10.56 -7.57
N LYS A 337 13.50 10.71 -8.20
CA LYS A 337 12.44 11.63 -7.79
C LYS A 337 11.17 10.86 -7.43
N GLN A 338 10.48 11.32 -6.40
CA GLN A 338 9.15 10.82 -6.07
C GLN A 338 8.16 11.29 -7.14
N THR A 339 7.34 10.37 -7.63
CA THR A 339 6.37 10.62 -8.71
C THR A 339 4.98 10.19 -8.22
N PRO A 340 4.05 11.14 -8.00
CA PRO A 340 2.70 10.81 -7.56
C PRO A 340 1.99 9.92 -8.57
N ALA A 341 1.25 8.94 -8.08
CA ALA A 341 0.53 8.02 -8.94
C ALA A 341 -0.70 7.45 -8.23
N VAL A 342 -1.78 7.25 -8.98
CA VAL A 342 -3.03 6.67 -8.49
C VAL A 342 -3.67 5.84 -9.59
N GLY A 343 -4.30 4.74 -9.17
CA GLY A 343 -4.63 3.68 -10.09
C GLY A 343 -5.76 2.79 -9.63
N ALA A 344 -6.33 2.04 -10.56
CA ALA A 344 -7.26 0.97 -10.25
C ALA A 344 -7.27 -0.13 -11.31
N ALA A 345 -7.59 -1.35 -10.89
CA ALA A 345 -7.71 -2.51 -11.76
C ALA A 345 -9.01 -3.28 -11.49
N PHE A 346 -9.71 -3.60 -12.57
CA PHE A 346 -10.78 -4.59 -12.58
C PHE A 346 -10.20 -5.99 -12.71
N ASN A 347 -10.60 -6.89 -11.82
CA ASN A 347 -10.33 -8.32 -11.99
C ASN A 347 -11.37 -8.89 -12.99
N LEU A 348 -10.96 -9.74 -13.92
CA LEU A 348 -11.85 -10.39 -14.88
C LEU A 348 -12.05 -11.89 -14.62
N ASN A 349 -11.36 -12.45 -13.61
CA ASN A 349 -11.34 -13.89 -13.35
C ASN A 349 -12.63 -14.45 -12.74
N TYR A 350 -13.57 -13.63 -12.28
CA TYR A 350 -14.84 -14.14 -11.71
C TYR A 350 -15.85 -14.61 -12.78
N GLN A 351 -15.45 -14.61 -14.05
CA GLN A 351 -16.28 -15.05 -15.18
C GLN A 351 -15.93 -16.44 -15.73
N SER A 352 -14.91 -17.10 -15.18
CA SER A 352 -14.55 -18.48 -15.52
C SER A 352 -15.44 -19.47 -14.77
#